data_AF-A0A5T1YRZ3-F1
#
_entry.id   AF-A0A5T1YRZ3-F1
#
_cell.length_a   1.000
_cell.length_b   1.000
_cell.length_c   1.000
_cell.angle_alpha   90.00
_cell.angle_beta   90.00
_cell.angle_gamma   90.00
#
_symmetry.space_group_name_H-M   'P 1'
#
loop_
_entity.id
_entity.type
_entity.pdbx_description
1 polymer ?
#
loop_
_entity_poly.entity_id
_entity_poly.type
_entity_poly.pdbx_seq_one_letter_code
_entity_poly.pdbx_strand_id
1 'polypeptide(L)'
;IDESEHLPFRALECLRRIYDFSNTALILVGTRKLKNNLTGIGRNDYNEYGQLSSRIGAKWELKGLCYQNKEGLKDEDLKTLCNHFDVEDKKAIDLVFNLARGNFRKSEKLLKRACEFADGKAVELKHIEAAASFLMLG
;
A
#
# COMPACT_ATOMS: atom_id res chain seq x y z
N ILE A 1 9.01 12.09 0.00
CA ILE A 1 8.95 12.00 -1.47
C ILE A 1 8.16 10.74 -1.79
N ASP A 2 6.98 10.89 -2.36
CA ASP A 2 6.17 9.76 -2.80
C ASP A 2 6.67 9.23 -4.16
N GLU A 3 6.37 7.97 -4.48
CA GLU A 3 6.78 7.31 -5.73
C GLU A 3 8.31 7.34 -5.98
N SER A 4 9.10 7.27 -4.90
CA SER A 4 10.56 7.42 -4.94
C SER A 4 11.29 6.31 -5.71
N GLU A 5 10.65 5.16 -5.97
CA GLU A 5 11.20 4.08 -6.80
C GLU A 5 11.46 4.48 -8.26
N HIS A 6 10.87 5.60 -8.70
CA HIS A 6 11.08 6.16 -10.03
C HIS A 6 12.30 7.07 -10.11
N LEU A 7 12.88 7.44 -8.96
CA LEU A 7 14.07 8.27 -8.94
C LEU A 7 15.26 7.49 -9.50
N PRO A 8 15.96 8.03 -10.51
CA PRO A 8 17.21 7.45 -10.97
C PRO A 8 18.27 7.58 -9.87
N PHE A 9 19.31 6.75 -9.95
CA PHE A 9 20.40 6.75 -8.97
C PHE A 9 21.00 8.14 -8.74
N ARG A 10 21.22 8.92 -9.81
CA ARG A 10 21.74 10.30 -9.69
C ARG A 10 20.84 11.20 -8.85
N ALA A 11 19.52 11.05 -8.94
CA ALA A 11 18.59 11.83 -8.13
C ALA A 11 18.64 11.40 -6.66
N LEU A 12 18.77 10.10 -6.39
CA LEU A 12 18.96 9.58 -5.03
C LEU A 12 20.27 10.11 -4.40
N GLU A 13 21.35 10.18 -5.18
CA GLU A 13 22.61 10.80 -4.73
C GLU A 13 22.48 12.29 -4.47
N CYS A 14 21.72 13.03 -5.29
CA CYS A 14 21.41 14.42 -5.01
C CYS A 14 20.65 14.58 -3.69
N LEU A 15 19.66 13.73 -3.43
CA LEU A 15 18.92 13.72 -2.17
C LEU A 15 19.81 13.39 -0.98
N ARG A 16 20.73 12.43 -1.14
CA ARG A 16 21.76 12.12 -0.13
C ARG A 16 22.60 13.35 0.20
N ARG A 17 23.05 14.10 -0.81
CA ARG A 17 23.81 15.34 -0.60
C ARG A 17 22.97 16.39 0.12
N ILE A 18 21.70 16.56 -0.26
CA ILE A 18 20.78 17.48 0.42
C ILE A 18 20.65 17.11 1.90
N TYR A 19 20.47 15.82 2.22
CA TYR A 19 20.47 15.34 3.61
C TYR A 19 21.77 15.70 4.34
N ASP A 20 22.93 15.39 3.76
CA ASP A 20 24.24 15.66 4.36
C ASP A 20 24.47 17.17 4.62
N PHE A 21 24.01 18.05 3.72
CA PHE A 21 24.16 19.50 3.87
C PHE A 21 23.14 20.14 4.80
N SER A 22 21.89 19.69 4.74
CA SER A 22 20.77 20.32 5.47
C SER A 22 20.58 19.75 6.87
N ASN A 23 21.15 18.57 7.15
CA ASN A 23 20.88 17.77 8.34
C ASN A 23 19.36 17.57 8.61
N THR A 24 18.56 17.64 7.54
CA THR A 24 17.10 17.54 7.61
C THR A 24 16.68 16.13 7.19
N ALA A 25 15.82 15.51 7.99
CA ALA A 25 15.32 14.17 7.71
C ALA A 25 14.57 14.12 6.36
N LEU A 26 14.98 13.19 5.49
CA LEU A 26 14.30 12.90 4.23
C LEU A 26 13.58 11.57 4.33
N ILE A 27 12.27 11.59 4.08
CA ILE A 27 11.44 10.37 4.04
C ILE A 27 11.17 10.02 2.57
N LEU A 28 11.60 8.84 2.16
CA LEU A 28 11.32 8.27 0.85
C LEU A 28 10.21 7.23 0.99
N VAL A 29 9.16 7.39 0.20
CA VAL A 29 7.98 6.53 0.18
C VAL A 29 7.85 5.96 -1.23
N GLY A 30 7.49 4.68 -1.33
CA GLY A 30 7.42 3.97 -2.60
C GLY A 30 7.18 2.47 -2.42
N THR A 31 7.16 1.75 -3.53
CA THR A 31 7.01 0.29 -3.53
C THR A 31 8.30 -0.45 -3.11
N ARG A 32 8.24 -1.79 -3.04
CA ARG A 32 9.40 -2.64 -2.75
C ARG A 32 10.59 -2.41 -3.70
N LYS A 33 10.35 -1.87 -4.90
CA LYS A 33 11.41 -1.51 -5.86
C LYS A 33 12.35 -0.43 -5.31
N LEU A 34 11.85 0.50 -4.50
CA LEU A 34 12.65 1.52 -3.84
C LEU A 34 13.78 0.90 -3.00
N LYS A 35 13.48 -0.15 -2.24
CA LYS A 35 14.48 -0.87 -1.43
C LYS A 35 15.62 -1.39 -2.29
N ASN A 36 15.32 -1.98 -3.44
CA ASN A 36 16.34 -2.49 -4.36
C ASN A 36 17.17 -1.34 -4.96
N ASN A 37 16.53 -0.24 -5.32
CA ASN A 37 17.23 0.96 -5.83
C ASN A 37 18.18 1.57 -4.80
N LEU A 38 17.82 1.54 -3.52
CA LEU A 38 18.61 2.11 -2.42
C LEU A 38 19.78 1.22 -1.98
N THR A 39 19.64 -0.10 -2.13
CA THR A 39 20.64 -1.07 -1.66
C THR A 39 21.54 -1.61 -2.78
N GLY A 40 21.21 -1.35 -4.04
CA GLY A 40 21.98 -1.85 -5.19
C GLY A 40 21.83 -3.35 -5.42
N ILE A 41 20.86 -4.02 -4.79
CA ILE A 41 20.61 -5.45 -4.96
C ILE A 41 20.36 -5.75 -6.45
N GLY A 42 21.23 -6.59 -7.04
CA GLY A 42 21.19 -6.96 -8.45
C GLY A 42 22.01 -6.05 -9.39
N ARG A 43 22.86 -5.16 -8.85
CA ARG A 43 23.81 -4.34 -9.63
C ARG A 43 25.25 -4.68 -9.26
N ASN A 44 26.16 -4.63 -10.24
CA ASN A 44 27.59 -4.96 -10.06
C ASN A 44 28.39 -3.87 -9.31
N ASP A 45 27.82 -2.69 -9.11
CA ASP A 45 28.51 -1.52 -8.52
C ASP A 45 28.23 -1.38 -7.01
N TYR A 46 28.53 -2.41 -6.24
CA TYR A 46 28.21 -2.51 -4.80
C TYR A 46 28.74 -1.33 -3.95
N ASN A 47 29.88 -0.75 -4.32
CA ASN A 47 30.53 0.34 -3.56
C ASN A 47 29.78 1.68 -3.64
N GLU A 48 29.09 1.98 -4.75
CA GLU A 48 28.36 3.25 -4.89
C GLU A 48 27.07 3.26 -4.07
N TYR A 49 26.34 2.14 -4.05
CA TYR A 49 25.10 2.00 -3.27
C TYR A 49 25.36 1.83 -1.77
N GLY A 50 26.57 1.43 -1.37
CA GLY A 50 26.98 1.38 0.04
C GLY A 50 26.93 2.74 0.74
N GLN A 51 27.24 3.82 0.03
CA GLN A 51 27.20 5.18 0.60
C GLN A 51 25.77 5.71 0.76
N LEU A 52 24.87 5.33 -0.13
CA LEU A 52 23.46 5.71 -0.07
C LEU A 52 22.73 4.95 1.04
N SER A 53 22.93 3.62 1.06
CA SER A 53 22.28 2.74 2.05
C SER A 53 22.75 2.98 3.48
N SER A 54 24.01 3.38 3.71
CA SER A 54 24.53 3.67 5.05
C SER A 54 23.85 4.85 5.75
N ARG A 55 23.22 5.76 4.99
CA ARG A 55 22.48 6.92 5.52
C ARG A 55 21.01 6.63 5.78
N ILE A 56 20.53 5.43 5.45
CA ILE A 56 19.17 5.00 5.76
C ILE A 56 19.13 4.59 7.23
N GLY A 57 18.69 5.51 8.09
CA GLY A 57 18.59 5.27 9.52
C GLY A 57 17.42 4.36 9.92
N ALA A 58 16.37 4.29 9.10
CA ALA A 58 15.19 3.51 9.41
C ALA A 58 14.44 3.06 8.15
N LYS A 59 13.78 1.90 8.28
CA LYS A 59 12.94 1.31 7.24
C LYS A 59 11.62 0.84 7.86
N TRP A 60 10.52 1.32 7.32
CA TRP A 60 9.17 0.86 7.66
C TRP A 60 8.54 0.19 6.45
N GLU A 61 8.12 -1.05 6.63
CA GLU A 61 7.35 -1.78 5.61
C GLU A 61 5.88 -1.76 6.04
N LEU A 62 5.08 -0.95 5.34
CA LEU A 62 3.65 -0.92 5.53
C LEU A 62 3.03 -2.21 4.98
N LYS A 63 2.07 -2.76 5.71
CA LYS A 63 1.30 -3.93 5.30
C LYS A 63 -0.02 -3.48 4.67
N GLY A 64 -0.63 -4.35 3.87
CA GLY A 64 -1.97 -4.11 3.33
C GLY A 64 -3.05 -4.21 4.41
N LEU A 65 -4.31 -4.04 4.01
CA LEU A 65 -5.47 -4.13 4.91
C LEU A 65 -5.58 -5.47 5.64
N CYS A 66 -5.04 -6.52 5.04
CA CYS A 66 -4.90 -7.81 5.66
C CYS A 66 -3.48 -8.32 5.52
N TYR A 67 -2.97 -8.95 6.58
CA TYR A 67 -1.65 -9.56 6.55
C TYR A 67 -1.54 -10.72 7.53
N GLN A 68 -0.71 -11.70 7.18
CA GLN A 68 -0.40 -12.81 8.07
C GLN A 68 0.76 -12.42 9.00
N ASN A 69 0.63 -12.72 10.29
CA ASN A 69 1.69 -12.61 11.29
C ASN A 69 1.79 -13.93 12.09
N LYS A 70 2.62 -13.95 13.14
CA LYS A 70 2.82 -15.15 13.99
C LYS A 70 1.54 -15.59 14.74
N GLU A 71 0.57 -14.70 14.88
CA GLU A 71 -0.68 -14.91 15.61
C GLU A 71 -1.86 -15.28 14.68
N GLY A 72 -1.67 -15.19 13.36
CA GLY A 72 -2.69 -15.51 12.35
C GLY A 72 -2.88 -14.42 11.30
N LEU A 73 -4.02 -14.45 10.63
CA LEU A 73 -4.45 -13.40 9.70
C LEU A 73 -4.99 -12.22 10.50
N LYS A 74 -4.38 -11.04 10.34
CA LYS A 74 -4.91 -9.77 10.83
C LYS A 74 -5.72 -9.12 9.72
N ASP A 75 -6.96 -8.77 10.01
CA ASP A 75 -7.95 -8.16 9.11
C ASP A 75 -8.65 -6.96 9.76
N GLU A 76 -8.09 -6.44 10.86
CA GLU A 76 -8.65 -5.33 11.64
C GLU A 76 -8.83 -4.08 10.77
N ASP A 77 -7.81 -3.71 9.98
CA ASP A 77 -7.90 -2.55 9.09
C ASP A 77 -8.96 -2.74 8.00
N LEU A 78 -9.13 -3.97 7.48
CA LEU A 78 -10.20 -4.25 6.53
C LEU A 78 -11.57 -4.09 7.18
N LYS A 79 -11.76 -4.62 8.40
CA LYS A 79 -13.01 -4.46 9.16
C LYS A 79 -13.30 -2.99 9.44
N THR A 80 -12.29 -2.22 9.85
CA THR A 80 -12.43 -0.77 10.04
C THR A 80 -12.83 -0.05 8.75
N LEU A 81 -12.24 -0.42 7.61
CA LEU A 81 -12.63 0.12 6.32
C LEU A 81 -14.08 -0.25 5.97
N CYS A 82 -14.48 -1.51 6.11
CA CYS A 82 -15.85 -1.94 5.81
C CYS A 82 -16.88 -1.26 6.72
N ASN A 83 -16.58 -1.14 8.01
CA ASN A 83 -17.42 -0.44 8.99
C ASN A 83 -17.60 1.05 8.63
N HIS A 84 -16.60 1.70 8.03
CA HIS A 84 -16.73 3.08 7.55
C HIS A 84 -17.80 3.23 6.45
N PHE A 85 -18.13 2.15 5.75
CA PHE A 85 -19.18 2.10 4.72
C PHE A 85 -20.46 1.38 5.20
N ASP A 86 -20.65 1.26 6.52
CA ASP A 86 -21.77 0.55 7.15
C ASP A 86 -21.88 -0.94 6.74
N VAL A 87 -20.75 -1.56 6.42
CA VAL A 87 -20.65 -2.99 6.09
C VAL A 87 -20.08 -3.76 7.27
N GLU A 88 -20.97 -4.31 8.11
CA GLU A 88 -20.59 -5.08 9.30
C GLU A 88 -20.75 -6.60 9.14
N ASP A 89 -21.53 -7.05 8.14
CA ASP A 89 -21.75 -8.49 7.91
C ASP A 89 -20.43 -9.17 7.54
N LYS A 90 -20.05 -10.17 8.33
CA LYS A 90 -18.86 -10.98 8.11
C LYS A 90 -18.82 -11.56 6.69
N LYS A 91 -19.95 -11.99 6.12
CA LYS A 91 -20.00 -12.52 4.74
C LYS A 91 -19.66 -11.44 3.71
N ALA A 92 -20.11 -10.21 3.93
CA ALA A 92 -19.82 -9.09 3.06
C ALA A 92 -18.33 -8.68 3.16
N ILE A 93 -17.77 -8.67 4.38
CA ILE A 93 -16.35 -8.40 4.62
C ILE A 93 -15.48 -9.48 3.96
N ASP A 94 -15.82 -10.76 4.11
CA ASP A 94 -15.12 -11.89 3.47
C ASP A 94 -15.19 -11.78 1.94
N LEU A 95 -16.34 -11.36 1.38
CA LEU A 95 -16.50 -11.10 -0.05
C LEU A 95 -15.57 -9.97 -0.53
N VAL A 96 -15.53 -8.84 0.18
CA VAL A 96 -14.62 -7.72 -0.12
C VAL A 96 -13.17 -8.18 -0.07
N PHE A 97 -12.79 -8.98 0.94
CA PHE A 97 -11.45 -9.53 1.06
C PHE A 97 -11.10 -10.40 -0.16
N ASN A 98 -11.99 -11.31 -0.57
CA ASN A 98 -11.76 -12.22 -1.68
C ASN A 98 -11.62 -11.47 -3.03
N LEU A 99 -12.42 -10.42 -3.22
CA LEU A 99 -12.43 -9.60 -4.43
C LEU A 99 -11.22 -8.65 -4.52
N ALA A 100 -10.90 -7.95 -3.43
CA ALA A 100 -9.85 -6.93 -3.42
C ALA A 100 -8.49 -7.44 -2.93
N ARG A 101 -8.42 -8.67 -2.39
CA ARG A 101 -7.23 -9.34 -1.86
C ARG A 101 -6.45 -8.50 -0.84
N GLY A 102 -7.17 -7.76 0.01
CA GLY A 102 -6.57 -6.90 1.04
C GLY A 102 -5.87 -5.64 0.49
N ASN A 103 -6.08 -5.28 -0.78
CA ASN A 103 -5.57 -4.04 -1.34
C ASN A 103 -6.50 -2.86 -0.99
N PHE A 104 -5.96 -1.87 -0.26
CA PHE A 104 -6.73 -0.69 0.18
C PHE A 104 -7.47 0.02 -0.96
N ARG A 105 -6.75 0.40 -2.02
CA ARG A 105 -7.32 1.17 -3.13
C ARG A 105 -8.39 0.40 -3.89
N LYS A 106 -8.26 -0.94 -4.00
CA LYS A 106 -9.30 -1.79 -4.60
C LYS A 106 -10.51 -1.90 -3.69
N SER A 107 -10.31 -2.20 -2.40
CA SER A 107 -11.39 -2.32 -1.41
C SER A 107 -12.20 -1.03 -1.29
N GLU A 108 -11.54 0.12 -1.19
CA GLU A 108 -12.19 1.43 -1.09
C GLU A 108 -13.04 1.72 -2.34
N LYS A 109 -12.51 1.48 -3.55
CA LYS A 109 -13.26 1.68 -4.80
C LYS A 109 -14.46 0.76 -4.90
N LEU A 110 -14.30 -0.50 -4.50
CA LEU A 110 -15.38 -1.49 -4.48
C LEU A 110 -16.51 -1.05 -3.54
N LEU A 111 -16.17 -0.66 -2.31
CA LEU A 111 -17.14 -0.23 -1.30
C LEU A 111 -17.84 1.07 -1.69
N LYS A 112 -17.11 2.09 -2.18
CA LYS A 112 -17.71 3.31 -2.71
C LYS A 112 -18.75 3.02 -3.79
N ARG A 113 -18.40 2.15 -4.75
CA ARG A 113 -19.32 1.79 -5.83
C ARG A 113 -20.51 0.95 -5.36
N ALA A 114 -20.32 0.10 -4.36
CA ALA A 114 -21.40 -0.65 -3.74
C ALA A 114 -22.38 0.28 -3.00
N CYS A 115 -21.89 1.32 -2.31
CA CYS A 115 -22.74 2.35 -1.71
C CYS A 115 -23.54 3.13 -2.75
N GLU A 116 -22.92 3.49 -3.88
CA GLU A 116 -23.63 4.14 -5.00
C GLU A 116 -24.76 3.26 -5.54
N PHE A 117 -24.56 1.95 -5.65
CA PHE A 117 -25.60 1.01 -6.08
C PHE A 117 -26.68 0.74 -5.03
N ALA A 118 -26.36 0.94 -3.75
CA ALA A 118 -27.34 0.83 -2.67
C ALA A 118 -28.30 2.04 -2.63
N ASP A 119 -27.95 3.15 -3.29
CA ASP A 119 -28.80 4.35 -3.45
C ASP A 119 -29.35 4.87 -2.10
N GLY A 120 -28.44 5.04 -1.13
CA GLY A 120 -28.77 5.51 0.22
C GLY A 120 -29.39 4.46 1.15
N LYS A 121 -29.53 3.21 0.70
CA LYS A 121 -29.92 2.07 1.54
C LYS A 121 -28.67 1.35 2.09
N ALA A 122 -28.90 0.40 3.00
CA ALA A 122 -27.84 -0.46 3.51
C ALA A 122 -27.17 -1.27 2.39
N VAL A 123 -25.85 -1.40 2.46
CA VAL A 123 -25.07 -2.16 1.49
C VAL A 123 -25.25 -3.66 1.75
N GLU A 124 -25.85 -4.36 0.79
CA GLU A 124 -26.02 -5.80 0.79
C GLU A 124 -25.00 -6.48 -0.14
N LEU A 125 -24.83 -7.79 0.00
CA LEU A 125 -23.95 -8.63 -0.83
C LEU A 125 -24.14 -8.39 -2.34
N LYS A 126 -25.39 -8.27 -2.80
CA LYS A 126 -25.73 -8.02 -4.21
C LYS A 126 -25.14 -6.72 -4.74
N HIS A 127 -25.03 -5.68 -3.91
CA HIS A 127 -24.45 -4.40 -4.32
C HIS A 127 -22.93 -4.51 -4.49
N ILE A 128 -22.28 -5.31 -3.64
CA ILE A 128 -20.84 -5.60 -3.72
C ILE A 128 -20.53 -6.45 -4.95
N GLU A 129 -21.31 -7.49 -5.21
CA GLU A 129 -21.19 -8.32 -6.41
C GLU A 129 -21.41 -7.51 -7.70
N ALA A 130 -22.46 -6.67 -7.71
CA ALA A 130 -22.69 -5.74 -8.80
C ALA A 130 -21.48 -4.81 -8.99
N ALA A 131 -21.00 -4.16 -7.93
CA ALA A 131 -19.83 -3.27 -8.00
C ALA A 131 -18.59 -3.99 -8.53
N ALA A 132 -18.37 -5.24 -8.14
CA ALA A 132 -17.26 -6.06 -8.60
C ALA A 132 -17.31 -6.33 -10.11
N SER A 133 -18.49 -6.57 -10.68
CA SER A 133 -18.65 -6.81 -12.12
C SER A 133 -18.32 -5.59 -12.99
N PHE A 134 -18.44 -4.38 -12.45
CA PHE A 134 -18.07 -3.13 -13.12
C PHE A 134 -16.60 -2.74 -12.92
N LEU A 135 -15.88 -3.38 -11.99
CA LEU A 135 -14.51 -3.03 -11.65
C LEU A 135 -13.51 -4.04 -12.21
N MET A 136 -12.43 -3.54 -12.80
CA MET A 136 -11.28 -4.35 -13.19
C MET A 136 -10.48 -4.73 -11.92
N LEU A 137 -10.88 -5.82 -11.27
CA LEU A 137 -10.28 -6.28 -10.00
C LEU A 137 -9.03 -7.16 -10.17
N GLY A 138 -8.54 -7.34 -11.40
CA GLY A 138 -7.30 -8.07 -11.75
C GLY A 138 -6.06 -7.57 -11.02
#